data_AF-A0AA97DM63-F1
#
_entry.id   AF-A0AA97DM63-F1
#
_cell.length_a   1.000
_cell.length_b   1.000
_cell.length_c   1.000
_cell.angle_alpha   90.00
_cell.angle_beta   90.00
_cell.angle_gamma   90.00
#
_symmetry.space_group_name_H-M   'P 1'
#
loop_
_entity.id
_entity.type
_entity.pdbx_description
1 polymer ?
#
loop_
_entity_poly.entity_id
_entity_poly.type
_entity_poly.pdbx_seq_one_letter_code
_entity_poly.pdbx_strand_id
1 'polypeptide(L)' 'MENQDILERIQSLVEEEHRLRDEAVDDGDDNRARLAQVEAQLDQCWDLLRQRRAKRDAGEDPDEAEARTISEVEGYRQ' A
#
# COMPACT_ATOMS: atom_id res chain seq x y z
N MET A 1 10.26 -10.45 -2.03
CA MET A 1 8.85 -10.34 -1.60
C MET A 1 8.03 -10.94 -2.72
N GLU A 2 7.38 -12.06 -2.51
CA GLU A 2 6.62 -12.77 -3.53
C GLU A 2 5.29 -12.07 -3.80
N ASN A 3 4.61 -12.36 -4.92
CA ASN A 3 3.30 -11.74 -5.20
C ASN A 3 2.27 -12.04 -4.10
N GLN A 4 2.42 -13.19 -3.45
CA GLN A 4 1.54 -13.62 -2.37
C GLN A 4 1.71 -12.75 -1.12
N ASP A 5 2.95 -12.40 -0.75
CA ASP A 5 3.24 -11.45 0.33
C ASP A 5 2.57 -10.09 0.09
N ILE A 6 2.56 -9.61 -1.17
CA ILE A 6 1.93 -8.33 -1.52
C ILE A 6 0.41 -8.41 -1.34
N LEU A 7 -0.21 -9.52 -1.75
CA LEU A 7 -1.65 -9.74 -1.60
C LEU A 7 -2.06 -9.86 -0.14
N GLU A 8 -1.26 -10.53 0.70
CA GLU A 8 -1.48 -10.58 2.14
C GLU A 8 -1.39 -9.18 2.76
N ARG A 9 -0.39 -8.38 2.35
CA ARG A 9 -0.25 -7.01 2.82
C ARG A 9 -1.39 -6.10 2.39
N ILE A 10 -1.88 -6.23 1.16
CA ILE A 10 -3.09 -5.53 0.68
C ILE A 10 -4.29 -5.89 1.57
N GLN A 11 -4.51 -7.18 1.85
CA GLN A 11 -5.63 -7.60 2.70
C GLN A 11 -5.54 -6.98 4.11
N SER A 12 -4.38 -7.04 4.75
CA SER A 12 -4.20 -6.41 6.07
C SER A 12 -4.43 -4.89 6.03
N LEU A 13 -3.99 -4.21 4.96
CA LEU A 13 -4.21 -2.77 4.78
C LEU A 13 -5.69 -2.44 4.58
N VAL A 14 -6.44 -3.23 3.79
CA VAL A 14 -7.88 -3.05 3.61
C VAL A 14 -8.64 -3.28 4.92
N GLU A 15 -8.26 -4.29 5.71
CA GLU A 15 -8.85 -4.51 7.05
C GLU A 15 -8.56 -3.35 8.00
N GLU A 16 -7.39 -2.73 7.91
CA GLU A 16 -7.06 -1.54 8.68
C GLU A 16 -7.84 -0.32 8.20
N GLU A 17 -7.96 -0.10 6.88
CA GLU A 17 -8.80 0.95 6.29
C GLU A 17 -10.24 0.87 6.83
N HIS A 18 -10.83 -0.32 6.81
CA HIS A 18 -12.19 -0.51 7.29
C HIS A 18 -12.34 -0.19 8.78
N ARG A 19 -11.39 -0.61 9.61
CA ARG A 19 -11.39 -0.27 11.05
C ARG A 19 -11.23 1.22 11.30
N LEU A 20 -10.27 1.85 10.63
CA LEU A 20 -10.05 3.29 10.72
C LEU A 20 -11.28 4.07 10.25
N ARG A 21 -11.96 3.61 9.19
CA ARG A 21 -13.19 4.25 8.70
C ARG A 21 -14.36 4.13 9.67
N ASP A 22 -14.48 3.02 10.40
CA ASP A 22 -15.49 2.83 11.44
C ASP A 22 -15.19 3.72 12.66
N GLU A 23 -13.93 3.75 13.11
CA GLU A 23 -13.46 4.60 14.21
C GLU A 23 -13.50 6.10 13.88
N ALA A 24 -13.32 6.49 12.60
CA ALA A 24 -13.32 7.89 12.14
C ALA A 24 -14.70 8.55 12.21
N VAL A 25 -15.75 7.77 12.48
CA VAL A 25 -17.10 8.29 12.71
C VAL A 25 -17.17 9.00 14.08
N ASP A 26 -16.31 8.63 15.03
CA ASP A 26 -16.30 9.18 16.41
C ASP A 26 -15.10 10.11 16.67
N ASP A 27 -13.91 9.83 16.10
CA ASP A 27 -12.67 10.59 16.31
C ASP A 27 -12.19 11.34 15.03
N GLY A 28 -11.91 12.64 15.18
CA GLY A 28 -11.58 13.60 14.12
C GLY A 28 -10.22 13.43 13.42
N ASP A 29 -9.74 14.50 12.75
CA ASP A 29 -8.69 14.59 11.70
C ASP A 29 -7.48 13.62 11.74
N ASP A 30 -7.04 13.13 12.89
CA ASP A 30 -5.97 12.11 13.00
C ASP A 30 -6.31 10.81 12.26
N ASN A 31 -7.58 10.41 12.26
CA ASN A 31 -7.98 9.18 11.59
C ASN A 31 -7.96 9.32 10.06
N ARG A 32 -8.19 10.55 9.56
CA ARG A 32 -8.03 10.87 8.13
C ARG A 32 -6.58 10.79 7.67
N ALA A 33 -5.65 11.26 8.48
CA ALA A 33 -4.21 11.15 8.19
C ALA A 33 -3.77 9.69 8.07
N ARG A 34 -4.22 8.85 9.01
CA ARG A 34 -3.96 7.41 9.01
C ARG A 34 -4.58 6.71 7.80
N LEU A 35 -5.82 7.05 7.46
CA LEU A 35 -6.52 6.53 6.29
C LEU A 35 -5.75 6.84 4.99
N ALA A 36 -5.32 8.09 4.80
CA ALA A 36 -4.53 8.48 3.64
C ALA A 36 -3.20 7.72 3.53
N GLN A 37 -2.59 7.36 4.67
CA GLN A 37 -1.38 6.54 4.69
C GLN A 37 -1.66 5.09 4.26
N VAL A 38 -2.79 4.51 4.69
CA VAL A 38 -3.20 3.16 4.29
C VAL A 38 -3.52 3.13 2.80
N GLU A 39 -4.26 4.11 2.29
CA GLU A 39 -4.55 4.26 0.86
C GLU A 39 -3.27 4.38 0.01
N ALA A 40 -2.31 5.20 0.44
CA ALA A 40 -1.02 5.33 -0.27
C ALA A 40 -0.21 4.02 -0.30
N GLN A 41 -0.27 3.22 0.77
CA GLN A 41 0.38 1.91 0.80
C GLN A 41 -0.33 0.90 -0.11
N LEU A 42 -1.67 0.94 -0.18
CA LEU A 42 -2.45 0.10 -1.09
C LEU A 42 -2.11 0.40 -2.55
N ASP A 43 -2.09 1.68 -2.93
CA ASP A 43 -1.72 2.11 -4.28
C ASP A 43 -0.33 1.62 -4.67
N GLN A 44 0.64 1.70 -3.75
CA GLN A 44 1.97 1.16 -3.99
C GLN A 44 1.94 -0.36 -4.22
N CYS A 45 1.24 -1.12 -3.38
CA CYS A 45 1.15 -2.57 -3.53
C CYS A 45 0.53 -2.94 -4.89
N TRP A 46 -0.49 -2.20 -5.33
CA TRP A 46 -1.10 -2.37 -6.64
C TRP A 46 -0.18 -2.01 -7.80
N ASP A 47 0.57 -0.90 -7.70
CA ASP A 47 1.54 -0.49 -8.71
C ASP A 47 2.67 -1.51 -8.86
N LEU A 48 3.14 -2.08 -7.76
CA LEU A 48 4.14 -3.14 -7.77
C LEU A 48 3.63 -4.40 -8.49
N LEU A 49 2.40 -4.85 -8.19
CA LEU A 49 1.78 -5.98 -8.88
C LEU A 49 1.64 -5.71 -10.38
N ARG A 50 1.26 -4.49 -10.76
CA ARG A 50 1.14 -4.08 -12.16
C ARG A 50 2.50 -4.07 -12.85
N GLN A 51 3.54 -3.53 -12.21
CA GLN A 51 4.90 -3.50 -12.75
C GLN A 51 5.44 -4.92 -12.96
N ARG A 52 5.23 -5.81 -11.98
CA ARG A 52 5.59 -7.23 -12.08
C ARG A 52 4.90 -7.93 -13.22
N ARG A 53 3.60 -7.67 -13.39
CA ARG A 53 2.83 -8.23 -14.50
C ARG A 53 3.36 -7.73 -15.84
N ALA A 54 3.67 -6.44 -15.95
CA ALA A 54 4.24 -5.88 -17.17
C ALA A 54 5.62 -6.47 -17.51
N LYS A 55 6.52 -6.63 -16.53
CA LYS A 55 7.82 -7.30 -16.72
C LYS A 55 7.65 -8.76 -17.17
N ARG A 56 6.77 -9.51 -16.50
CA ARG A 56 6.45 -10.89 -16.88
C ARG A 56 5.91 -10.99 -18.30
N ASP A 57 5.01 -10.10 -18.70
CA ASP A 57 4.44 -10.07 -20.05
C ASP A 57 5.48 -9.64 -21.10
N ALA A 58 6.47 -8.83 -20.73
CA ALA A 58 7.61 -8.46 -21.55
C ALA A 58 8.70 -9.56 -21.64
N GLY A 59 8.59 -10.63 -20.85
CA GLY A 59 9.60 -11.69 -20.75
C GLY A 59 10.82 -11.30 -19.92
N GLU A 60 10.72 -10.23 -19.14
CA GLU A 60 11.73 -9.79 -18.16
C GLU A 60 11.50 -10.45 -16.80
N ASP A 61 12.49 -10.36 -15.91
CA ASP A 61 12.40 -10.90 -14.56
C ASP A 61 11.44 -10.04 -13.69
N PRO A 62 10.30 -10.59 -13.25
CA PRO A 62 9.37 -9.86 -12.38
C PRO A 62 9.94 -9.59 -10.98
N ASP A 63 11.00 -10.25 -10.54
CA ASP A 63 11.66 -9.97 -9.26
C ASP A 63 12.58 -8.74 -9.31
N GLU A 64 12.95 -8.27 -10.51
CA GLU A 64 13.56 -6.96 -10.68
C GLU A 64 12.56 -5.80 -10.58
N ALA A 65 11.26 -6.08 -10.39
CA ALA A 65 10.31 -5.02 -10.06
C ALA A 65 10.53 -4.62 -8.60
N GLU A 66 11.32 -3.57 -8.38
CA GLU A 66 11.47 -2.99 -7.06
C GLU A 66 10.23 -2.16 -6.71
N ALA A 67 9.59 -2.52 -5.59
CA ALA A 67 8.68 -1.63 -4.91
C ALA A 67 9.43 -0.30 -4.75
N ARG A 68 8.91 0.79 -5.33
CA ARG A 68 9.48 2.10 -5.04
C ARG A 68 9.58 2.19 -3.53
N THR A 69 10.80 2.32 -3.02
CA THR A 69 10.98 2.43 -1.58
C THR A 69 10.04 3.54 -1.15
N ILE A 70 9.10 3.25 -0.25
CA ILE A 70 8.51 4.30 0.57
C ILE A 70 9.72 4.75 1.39
N SER A 71 10.61 5.53 0.75
CA SER A 71 11.34 6.57 1.45
C SER A 71 10.25 7.19 2.27
N GLU A 72 10.42 7.02 3.56
CA GLU A 72 9.46 7.29 4.60
C GLU A 72 8.55 8.43 4.16
N VAL A 73 7.26 8.33 4.45
CA VAL A 73 6.43 9.53 4.55
C VAL A 73 7.00 10.35 5.75
N GLU A 74 8.22 10.86 5.58
CA GLU A 74 8.97 11.89 6.31
C GLU A 74 8.21 13.20 6.05
N GLY A 75 6.96 13.21 6.51
CA GLY A 75 6.01 14.28 6.29
C GLY A 75 4.91 14.34 7.35
N TYR A 76 4.83 13.36 8.27
CA TYR A 76 3.91 13.43 9.43
C TYR A 76 4.64 13.79 10.73
N ARG A 77 5.52 14.80 10.63
CA ARG A 77 5.86 15.67 11.75
C ARG A 77 5.57 17.11 11.35
N GLN A 78 4.32 17.54 11.44
CA GLN A 78 3.99 18.91 11.86
C GLN A 78 2.56 18.99 12.37
#